data_AF-A0A950HG17-F1
#
_entry.id   AF-A0A950HG17-F1
#
_cell.length_a   1.000
_cell.length_b   1.000
_cell.length_c   1.000
_cell.angle_alpha   90.00
_cell.angle_beta   90.00
_cell.angle_gamma   90.00
#
_symmetry.space_group_name_H-M   'P 1'
#
loop_
_entity.id
_entity.type
_entity.pdbx_description
1 polymer ?
#
loop_
_entity_poly.entity_id
_entity_poly.type
_entity_poly.pdbx_seq_one_letter_code
_entity_poly.pdbx_strand_id
1 'polypeptide(L)' 'MLELATPVQYVKGIGPRLAAVLAGKGIHTVDDLLHYLPFRYEDRLNPRPIAGLRPGEMACVVAEVRTAR' A
#
# COMPACT_ATOMS: atom_id res chain seq x y z
N MET A 1 13.85 19.40 6.63
CA MET A 1 14.38 18.03 6.79
C MET A 1 13.46 17.29 7.72
N LEU A 2 13.13 16.02 7.46
CA LEU A 2 12.32 15.21 8.38
C LEU A 2 13.27 14.50 9.34
N GLU A 3 12.97 14.57 10.63
CA GLU A 3 13.62 13.79 11.69
C GLU A 3 12.71 12.62 12.11
N LEU A 4 13.27 11.59 12.74
CA LEU A 4 12.51 10.41 13.21
C LEU A 4 11.33 10.79 14.13
N ALA A 5 11.53 11.77 15.01
CA ALA A 5 10.50 12.27 15.92
C ALA A 5 9.46 13.19 15.24
N THR A 6 9.60 13.47 13.94
CA THR A 6 8.67 14.37 13.23
C THR A 6 7.27 13.74 13.22
N PRO A 7 6.21 14.49 13.57
CA PRO A 7 4.86 14.00 13.45
C PRO A 7 4.53 13.56 12.01
N VAL A 8 3.87 12.42 11.89
CA VAL A 8 3.59 11.76 10.61
C VAL A 8 2.82 12.64 9.61
N GLN A 9 2.05 13.62 10.09
CA GLN A 9 1.33 14.60 9.27
C GLN A 9 2.22 15.53 8.42
N TYR A 10 3.51 15.64 8.73
CA TYR A 10 4.44 16.46 7.95
C TYR A 10 5.13 15.67 6.84
N VAL A 11 4.88 14.36 6.76
CA VAL A 11 5.28 13.54 5.62
C VAL A 11 4.40 13.92 4.42
N LYS A 12 5.04 14.18 3.28
CA LYS A 12 4.34 14.54 2.04
C LYS A 12 3.27 13.49 1.69
N GLY A 13 2.03 13.93 1.54
CA GLY A 13 0.88 13.06 1.24
C GLY A 13 0.08 12.63 2.47
N ILE A 14 0.56 12.89 3.68
CA ILE A 14 -0.16 12.59 4.93
C ILE A 14 -0.80 13.87 5.47
N GLY A 15 -2.05 14.12 5.08
CA GLY A 15 -2.84 15.21 5.66
C GLY A 15 -3.43 14.85 7.05
N PRO A 16 -4.07 15.81 7.73
CA PRO A 16 -4.64 15.62 9.08
C PRO A 16 -5.58 14.41 9.19
N ARG A 17 -6.39 14.17 8.14
CA ARG A 17 -7.31 13.02 8.08
C ARG A 17 -6.56 11.68 8.11
N LEU A 18 -5.48 11.56 7.32
CA LEU A 18 -4.71 10.32 7.26
C LEU A 18 -3.89 10.14 8.54
N ALA A 19 -3.35 11.22 9.09
CA ALA A 19 -2.67 11.21 10.38
C ALA A 19 -3.58 10.69 11.52
N ALA A 20 -4.86 11.09 11.55
CA ALA A 20 -5.82 10.57 12.52
C ALA A 20 -6.08 9.06 12.36
N VAL A 21 -6.14 8.55 11.12
CA VAL A 21 -6.27 7.11 10.85
C VAL A 21 -5.02 6.35 11.30
N LEU A 22 -3.83 6.89 11.05
CA LEU A 22 -2.55 6.31 11.47
C LEU A 22 -2.39 6.33 13.00
N ALA A 23 -2.86 7.38 13.67
CA ALA A 23 -2.88 7.46 15.13
C ALA A 23 -3.76 6.34 15.75
N GLY A 24 -4.88 5.99 15.11
CA GLY A 24 -5.70 4.83 15.50
C GLY A 24 -4.98 3.49 15.39
N LYS A 25 -3.83 3.43 14.69
CA LYS A 25 -2.94 2.27 14.58
C LYS A 25 -1.67 2.42 15.44
N GLY A 26 -1.58 3.45 16.28
CA GLY A 26 -0.40 3.74 17.11
C GLY A 26 0.76 4.38 16.35
N ILE A 27 0.53 4.91 15.14
CA ILE A 27 1.57 5.52 14.30
C ILE A 27 1.46 7.04 14.43
N HIS A 28 2.43 7.66 15.09
CA HIS A 28 2.41 9.10 15.39
C HIS A 28 3.57 9.85 14.74
N THR A 29 4.70 9.19 14.53
CA THR A 29 5.96 9.76 14.07
C THR A 29 6.47 9.11 12.79
N VAL A 30 7.51 9.69 12.19
CA VAL A 30 8.24 9.08 11.08
C VAL A 30 8.86 7.75 11.48
N ASP A 31 9.37 7.64 12.71
CA ASP A 31 9.94 6.39 13.24
C ASP A 31 8.91 5.25 13.28
N ASP A 32 7.72 5.53 13.83
CA ASP A 32 6.63 4.54 13.90
C ASP A 32 6.24 4.07 12.49
N LEU A 33 6.19 4.99 11.52
CA LEU A 33 5.82 4.70 10.14
C LEU A 33 6.86 3.82 9.44
N LEU A 34 8.16 4.04 9.68
CA LEU A 34 9.24 3.23 9.12
C LEU A 34 9.22 1.79 9.64
N HIS A 35 8.84 1.60 10.91
CA HIS A 35 8.75 0.29 11.53
C HIS A 35 7.38 -0.38 11.34
N TYR A 36 6.41 0.30 10.72
CA TYR A 36 5.13 -0.28 10.33
C TYR A 36 5.23 -1.02 8.99
N LEU A 37 5.77 -2.23 9.05
CA LEU A 37 6.01 -3.07 7.87
C LEU A 37 4.70 -3.56 7.21
N PRO A 38 4.69 -3.78 5.89
CA PRO A 38 3.56 -4.39 5.20
C PRO A 38 3.19 -5.76 5.77
N PHE A 39 1.90 -6.05 5.90
CA PHE A 39 1.41 -7.38 6.30
C PHE A 39 1.85 -8.48 5.31
N ARG A 40 1.88 -8.15 4.02
CA ARG A 40 2.40 -9.02 2.96
C ARG A 40 2.92 -8.19 1.80
N TYR A 41 3.91 -8.73 1.09
CA TYR A 41 4.32 -8.23 -0.22
C TYR A 41 3.62 -9.05 -1.30
N GLU A 42 3.01 -8.38 -2.27
CA GLU A 42 2.44 -9.03 -3.44
C GLU A 42 3.45 -8.98 -4.59
N ASP A 43 3.82 -10.15 -5.13
CA ASP A 43 4.66 -10.21 -6.33
C ASP A 43 3.82 -9.87 -7.57
N ARG A 44 4.14 -8.74 -8.20
CA ARG A 44 3.53 -8.28 -9.46
C ARG A 44 4.51 -8.25 -10.62
N LEU A 45 5.71 -8.84 -10.46
CA LEU A 45 6.75 -8.87 -11.49
C LEU A 45 6.48 -9.93 -12.56
N ASN A 46 5.65 -10.93 -12.23
CA ASN A 46 5.42 -12.10 -13.08
C ASN A 46 3.95 -12.17 -13.53
N PRO A 47 3.52 -11.34 -14.50
CA PRO A 47 2.17 -11.41 -15.04
C PRO A 47 1.95 -12.73 -15.77
N ARG A 48 0.77 -13.33 -15.58
CA ARG A 48 0.38 -14.60 -16.23
C ARG A 48 -0.73 -14.40 -17.27
N PRO A 49 -0.80 -15.25 -18.30
CA PRO A 49 -1.93 -15.25 -19.22
C PRO A 49 -3.22 -15.69 -18.52
N ILE A 50 -4.35 -15.09 -18.92
CA ILE A 50 -5.69 -15.40 -18.37
C ILE A 50 -6.01 -16.90 -18.49
N ALA A 51 -5.61 -17.53 -19.59
CA ALA A 51 -5.84 -18.96 -19.83
C ALA A 51 -5.15 -19.89 -18.81
N GLY A 52 -4.14 -19.39 -18.09
CA GLY A 52 -3.38 -20.16 -17.09
C GLY A 52 -3.83 -19.91 -15.64
N LEU A 53 -4.92 -19.18 -15.41
CA LEU A 53 -5.40 -18.88 -14.06
C LEU A 53 -6.16 -20.05 -13.42
N ARG A 54 -6.09 -20.15 -12.10
CA ARG A 54 -6.87 -21.13 -11.31
C ARG A 54 -7.91 -20.42 -10.45
N PRO A 55 -9.10 -21.02 -10.24
CA PRO A 55 -10.10 -20.45 -9.34
C PRO A 55 -9.55 -20.23 -7.93
N GLY A 56 -9.80 -19.04 -7.37
CA GLY A 56 -9.38 -18.64 -6.02
C GLY A 56 -7.93 -18.16 -5.89
N GLU A 57 -7.16 -18.14 -6.99
CA GLU A 57 -5.78 -17.68 -6.99
C GLU A 57 -5.67 -16.15 -7.10
N MET A 58 -4.77 -15.56 -6.32
CA MET A 58 -4.27 -14.20 -6.54
C MET A 58 -3.23 -14.23 -7.67
N ALA A 59 -3.48 -13.51 -8.77
CA ALA A 59 -2.55 -13.45 -9.91
C ALA A 59 -2.44 -12.03 -10.46
N CYS A 60 -1.27 -11.71 -11.02
CA CYS A 60 -1.06 -10.50 -11.82
C CYS A 60 -1.32 -10.83 -13.30
N VAL A 61 -2.06 -9.97 -14.00
CA VAL A 61 -2.44 -10.16 -15.41
C VAL A 61 -2.36 -8.83 -16.15
N VAL A 62 -1.94 -8.88 -17.42
CA VAL A 62 -2.03 -7.76 -18.37
C VAL A 62 -3.03 -8.14 -19.45
N ALA A 63 -4.03 -7.29 -19.68
CA ALA A 63 -5.09 -7.56 -20.65
C ALA A 63 -5.69 -6.26 -21.18
N GLU A 64 -6.34 -6.35 -22.35
CA GLU A 64 -7.13 -5.27 -22.92
C GLU A 64 -8.54 -5.27 -22.32
N VAL A 65 -8.99 -4.12 -21.82
CA VAL A 65 -10.36 -3.94 -21.35
C VAL A 65 -11.26 -3.62 -22.54
N ARG A 66 -12.13 -4.55 -22.93
CA ARG A 66 -13.06 -4.35 -24.06
C ARG A 66 -14.32 -3.57 -23.71
N THR A 67 -14.77 -3.64 -22.46
CA THR A 67 -15.97 -2.95 -21.99
C THR A 67 -15.85 -2.73 -20.48
N ALA A 68 -16.11 -1.50 -20.03
CA ALA A 68 -16.27 -1.15 -18.63
C ALA A 68 -17.52 -0.27 -18.58
N ARG A 69 -18.68 -0.90 -18.36
CA ARG A 69 -19.94 -0.19 -18.21
C ARG A 69 -20.22 0.05 -16.73
#